data_AF-A0A352PTC1-F1
#
_entry.id   AF-A0A352PTC1-F1
#
_cell.length_a   1.000
_cell.length_b   1.000
_cell.length_c   1.000
_cell.angle_alpha   90.00
_cell.angle_beta   90.00
_cell.angle_gamma   90.00
#
_symmetry.space_group_name_H-M   'P 1'
#
loop_
_entity.id
_entity.type
_entity.pdbx_description
1 polymer ?
#
loop_
_entity_poly.entity_id
_entity_poly.type
_entity_poly.pdbx_seq_one_letter_code
_entity_poly.pdbx_strand_id
1 'polypeptide(L)'
;DRTIGTTILGFLTTTDGLRIAVDLLFLAISGGVFIVPLYTLIQQRSAEEERSRVIAGNNILNAFFMVCAAAVLVILFRLEFSIPQIFMLFCILNVVVTTYIYIVVPEFLFRCLSWGITNLVHRVEIIGSDRLPMEGPAVLFCNHMSYLDWLIIASACPRPIRFVVYRNFLQNPLLRWIFRDTRVIPIAGAEENPAILDSACKDIATELRNGQIVCIFRQGSMTSNQLGDVLFAAGIERMLRERPVPVLCLALRGPGRSIPGGKGGKVFRKPFCKLRLYVSLAIDRSMPPGKATCENPQELPCELPDAVD
;
A
#
# COMPACT_ATOMS: atom_id res chain seq x y z
N ASP A 1 5.84 -31.63 43.52
CA ASP A 1 6.08 -30.18 43.63
C ASP A 1 7.43 -29.62 43.18
N ARG A 2 8.48 -30.42 42.89
CA ARG A 2 9.78 -29.86 42.41
C ARG A 2 9.95 -29.71 40.89
N THR A 3 8.94 -30.02 40.08
CA THR A 3 9.04 -30.04 38.61
C THR A 3 8.31 -28.89 37.89
N ILE A 4 7.61 -28.01 38.62
CA ILE A 4 6.79 -26.94 38.04
C ILE A 4 7.64 -25.85 37.33
N GLY A 5 8.98 -25.86 37.47
CA GLY A 5 9.87 -24.90 36.80
C GLY A 5 10.96 -25.48 35.90
N THR A 6 11.12 -26.81 35.80
CA THR A 6 12.25 -27.43 35.09
C THR A 6 11.90 -27.98 33.71
N THR A 7 10.61 -28.03 33.37
CA THR A 7 10.12 -28.49 32.07
C THR A 7 9.40 -27.37 31.35
N ILE A 8 9.48 -27.35 30.01
CA ILE A 8 8.78 -26.36 29.17
C ILE A 8 7.28 -26.35 29.49
N LEU A 9 6.68 -27.54 29.65
CA LEU A 9 5.28 -27.68 29.99
C LEU A 9 4.97 -27.10 31.37
N GLY A 10 5.83 -27.35 32.37
CA GLY A 10 5.72 -26.74 33.70
C GLY A 10 5.78 -25.22 33.65
N PHE A 11 6.73 -24.65 32.92
CA PHE A 11 6.86 -23.20 32.74
C PHE A 11 5.60 -22.58 32.11
N LEU A 12 5.08 -23.17 31.04
CA LEU A 12 3.89 -22.66 30.34
C LEU A 12 2.59 -22.76 31.14
N THR A 13 2.54 -23.64 32.14
CA THR A 13 1.39 -23.73 33.06
C THR A 13 1.38 -22.64 34.13
N THR A 14 2.49 -21.92 34.33
CA THR A 14 2.56 -20.79 35.27
C THR A 14 2.05 -19.51 34.63
N THR A 15 1.40 -18.64 35.41
CA THR A 15 0.91 -17.34 34.94
C THR A 15 2.05 -16.46 34.42
N ASP A 16 3.19 -16.46 35.11
CA ASP A 16 4.36 -15.66 34.71
C ASP A 16 5.02 -16.21 33.44
N GLY A 17 5.14 -17.53 33.33
CA GLY A 17 5.71 -18.15 32.13
C GLY A 17 4.84 -17.92 30.89
N LEU A 18 3.52 -17.97 31.03
CA LEU A 18 2.59 -17.65 29.94
C LEU A 18 2.68 -16.17 29.54
N ARG A 19 2.80 -15.24 30.50
CA ARG A 19 3.01 -13.81 30.20
C ARG A 19 4.30 -13.56 29.44
N ILE A 20 5.43 -14.10 29.91
CA ILE A 20 6.72 -13.96 29.23
C ILE A 20 6.66 -14.55 27.82
N ALA A 21 6.01 -15.71 27.64
CA ALA A 21 5.85 -16.31 26.32
C ALA A 21 5.02 -15.42 25.37
N VAL A 22 3.95 -14.81 25.88
CA VAL A 22 3.14 -13.83 25.13
C VAL A 22 3.98 -12.59 24.77
N ASP A 23 4.75 -12.05 25.71
CA ASP A 23 5.60 -10.88 25.46
C ASP A 23 6.65 -11.16 24.38
N LEU A 24 7.32 -12.32 24.46
CA LEU A 24 8.29 -12.76 23.45
C LEU A 24 7.65 -13.01 22.09
N LEU A 25 6.43 -13.55 22.05
CA LEU A 25 5.67 -13.76 20.82
C LEU A 25 5.35 -12.41 20.15
N PHE A 26 4.82 -11.44 20.91
CA PHE A 26 4.51 -10.12 20.37
C PHE A 26 5.77 -9.34 19.97
N LEU A 27 6.87 -9.49 20.70
CA LEU A 27 8.17 -8.95 20.31
C LEU A 27 8.63 -9.53 18.96
N ALA A 28 8.51 -10.85 18.78
CA ALA A 28 8.87 -11.52 17.53
C ALA A 28 7.97 -11.12 16.35
N ILE A 29 6.65 -11.04 16.55
CA ILE A 29 5.70 -10.57 15.54
C ILE A 29 6.02 -9.13 15.13
N SER A 30 6.25 -8.25 16.10
CA SER A 30 6.55 -6.84 15.85
C SER A 30 7.86 -6.67 15.06
N GLY A 31 8.89 -7.44 15.43
CA GLY A 31 10.15 -7.50 14.67
C GLY A 31 9.95 -7.99 13.24
N GLY A 32 9.12 -9.04 13.05
CA GLY A 32 8.78 -9.59 11.74
C GLY A 32 8.07 -8.59 10.82
N VAL A 33 7.09 -7.85 11.35
CA VAL A 33 6.32 -6.82 10.62
C VAL A 33 7.22 -5.72 10.09
N PHE A 34 8.31 -5.40 10.78
CA PHE A 34 9.28 -4.39 10.34
C PHE A 34 10.37 -4.96 9.42
N ILE A 35 10.98 -6.08 9.79
CA ILE A 35 12.19 -6.57 9.12
C ILE A 35 11.90 -7.15 7.73
N VAL A 36 10.79 -7.87 7.55
CA VAL A 36 10.48 -8.52 6.28
C VAL A 36 10.28 -7.50 5.14
N PRO A 37 9.41 -6.48 5.27
CA PRO A 37 9.24 -5.49 4.22
C PRO A 37 10.48 -4.64 3.98
N LEU A 38 11.26 -4.34 5.04
CA LEU A 38 12.51 -3.60 4.91
C LEU A 38 13.50 -4.36 4.02
N TYR A 39 13.71 -5.65 4.28
CA TYR A 39 14.57 -6.50 3.45
C TYR A 39 14.04 -6.65 2.02
N THR A 40 12.73 -6.81 1.84
CA THR A 40 12.12 -6.84 0.50
C THR A 40 12.37 -5.54 -0.27
N LEU A 41 12.25 -4.37 0.38
CA LEU A 41 12.53 -3.10 -0.27
C LEU A 41 14.01 -2.93 -0.64
N ILE A 42 14.91 -3.31 0.25
CA ILE A 42 16.35 -3.31 -0.05
C ILE A 42 16.61 -4.19 -1.28
N GLN A 43 15.99 -5.36 -1.36
CA GLN A 43 16.13 -6.28 -2.50
C GLN A 43 15.54 -5.71 -3.81
N GLN A 44 14.36 -5.08 -3.74
CA GLN A 44 13.69 -4.51 -4.91
C GLN A 44 14.39 -3.26 -5.47
N ARG A 45 14.99 -2.44 -4.59
CA ARG A 45 15.71 -1.22 -5.01
C ARG A 45 17.15 -1.49 -5.44
N SER A 46 17.72 -2.62 -5.03
CA SER A 46 19.07 -3.00 -5.43
C SER A 46 19.05 -3.61 -6.83
N ALA A 47 19.95 -3.13 -7.70
CA ALA A 47 20.24 -3.77 -8.97
C ALA A 47 20.61 -5.25 -8.74
N GLU A 48 20.21 -6.13 -9.65
CA GLU A 48 20.36 -7.58 -9.48
C GLU A 48 21.83 -8.00 -9.27
N GLU A 49 22.74 -7.36 -10.00
CA GLU A 49 24.19 -7.55 -9.93
C GLU A 49 24.78 -7.19 -8.55
N GLU A 50 24.15 -6.25 -7.85
CA GLU A 50 24.66 -5.66 -6.61
C GLU A 50 23.89 -6.07 -5.36
N ARG A 51 22.76 -6.77 -5.52
CA ARG A 51 21.85 -7.13 -4.44
C ARG A 51 22.54 -7.89 -3.31
N SER A 52 23.43 -8.84 -3.63
CA SER A 52 24.18 -9.61 -2.65
C SER A 52 25.13 -8.73 -1.82
N ARG A 53 25.82 -7.78 -2.46
CA ARG A 53 26.69 -6.79 -1.80
C ARG A 53 25.90 -5.85 -0.90
N VAL A 54 24.73 -5.39 -1.34
CA VAL A 54 23.88 -4.53 -0.52
C VAL A 54 23.37 -5.26 0.73
N ILE A 55 22.93 -6.52 0.59
CA ILE A 55 22.50 -7.35 1.73
C ILE A 55 23.68 -7.62 2.67
N ALA A 56 24.87 -7.90 2.13
CA ALA A 56 26.08 -8.08 2.94
C ALA A 56 26.43 -6.81 3.72
N GLY A 57 26.37 -5.64 3.08
CA GLY A 57 26.55 -4.34 3.74
C GLY A 57 25.54 -4.11 4.87
N ASN A 58 24.27 -4.45 4.65
CA ASN A 58 23.24 -4.39 5.69
C ASN A 58 23.56 -5.31 6.88
N ASN A 59 24.04 -6.53 6.63
CA ASN A 59 24.43 -7.44 7.70
C ASN A 59 25.67 -6.94 8.48
N ILE A 60 26.63 -6.30 7.82
CA ILE A 60 27.78 -5.66 8.48
C ILE A 60 27.31 -4.53 9.39
N LEU A 61 26.41 -3.67 8.91
CA LEU A 61 25.81 -2.61 9.74
C LEU A 61 25.07 -3.18 10.95
N ASN A 62 24.25 -4.22 10.75
CA ASN A 62 23.57 -4.89 11.85
C ASN A 62 24.56 -5.45 12.89
N ALA A 63 25.63 -6.11 12.43
CA ALA A 63 26.67 -6.63 13.32
C ALA A 63 27.38 -5.52 14.11
N PHE A 64 27.73 -4.43 13.44
CA PHE A 64 28.31 -3.25 14.08
C PHE A 64 27.40 -2.69 15.18
N PHE A 65 26.11 -2.49 14.88
CA PHE A 65 25.15 -2.01 15.88
C PHE A 65 24.94 -2.99 17.03
N MET A 66 24.97 -4.31 16.79
CA MET A 66 24.90 -5.31 17.87
C MET A 66 26.10 -5.23 18.82
N VAL A 67 27.31 -5.01 18.29
CA VAL A 67 28.52 -4.82 19.11
C VAL A 67 28.43 -3.52 19.91
N CYS A 68 28.02 -2.41 19.28
CA CYS A 68 27.81 -1.15 19.98
C CYS A 68 26.76 -1.28 21.09
N ALA A 69 25.63 -1.95 20.82
CA ALA A 69 24.57 -2.18 21.80
C ALA A 69 25.06 -3.02 22.98
N ALA A 70 25.86 -4.07 22.73
CA ALA A 70 26.48 -4.88 23.78
C ALA A 70 27.43 -4.05 24.64
N ALA A 71 28.26 -3.18 24.03
CA ALA A 71 29.14 -2.28 24.78
C ALA A 71 28.35 -1.29 25.65
N VAL A 72 27.29 -0.68 25.12
CA VAL A 72 26.38 0.18 25.88
C VAL A 72 25.76 -0.58 27.04
N LEU A 73 25.32 -1.82 26.82
CA LEU A 73 24.73 -2.66 27.88
C LEU A 73 25.73 -2.93 29.02
N VAL A 74 26.98 -3.23 28.69
CA VAL A 74 28.06 -3.41 29.70
C VAL A 74 28.26 -2.15 30.51
N ILE A 75 28.25 -0.97 29.87
CA ILE A 75 28.38 0.31 30.57
C ILE A 75 27.19 0.54 31.50
N LEU A 76 25.95 0.30 31.04
CA LEU A 76 24.75 0.48 31.85
C LEU A 76 24.74 -0.44 33.08
N PHE A 77 25.17 -1.70 32.95
CA PHE A 77 25.31 -2.59 34.10
C PHE A 77 26.39 -2.12 35.09
N ARG A 78 27.49 -1.53 34.60
CA ARG A 78 28.49 -0.91 35.49
C ARG A 78 27.98 0.32 36.21
N LEU A 79 27.00 1.02 35.64
CA LEU A 79 26.28 2.11 36.28
C LEU A 79 25.13 1.61 37.17
N GLU A 80 25.08 0.30 37.46
CA GLU A 80 24.10 -0.35 38.33
C GLU A 80 22.64 -0.22 37.86
N PHE A 81 22.42 -0.01 36.56
CA PHE A 81 21.07 -0.05 36.01
C PHE A 81 20.48 -1.46 36.12
N SER A 82 19.25 -1.54 36.64
CA SER A 82 18.50 -2.79 36.70
C SER A 82 18.00 -3.22 35.32
N ILE A 83 17.75 -4.53 35.13
CA ILE A 83 17.22 -5.08 33.88
C ILE A 83 15.93 -4.35 33.43
N PRO A 84 14.93 -4.07 34.30
CA PRO A 84 13.74 -3.33 33.91
C PRO A 84 14.03 -1.89 33.42
N GLN A 85 14.99 -1.19 34.04
CA GLN A 85 15.38 0.16 33.61
C GLN A 85 16.06 0.14 32.24
N ILE A 86 16.87 -0.87 31.97
CA ILE A 86 17.50 -1.08 30.67
C ILE A 86 16.42 -1.31 29.60
N PHE A 87 15.45 -2.21 29.85
CA PHE A 87 14.33 -2.41 28.93
C PHE A 87 13.51 -1.13 28.72
N MET A 88 13.28 -0.35 29.78
CA MET A 88 12.58 0.93 29.69
C MET A 88 13.35 1.93 28.81
N LEU A 89 14.67 2.03 28.98
CA LEU A 89 15.52 2.89 28.14
C LEU A 89 15.43 2.48 26.66
N PHE A 90 15.57 1.18 26.36
CA PHE A 90 15.43 0.67 25.00
C PHE A 90 14.02 0.90 24.45
N CYS A 91 12.98 0.80 25.27
CA CYS A 91 11.60 1.08 24.86
C CYS A 91 11.44 2.56 24.45
N ILE A 92 11.90 3.49 25.29
CA ILE A 92 11.87 4.94 24.99
C ILE A 92 12.66 5.23 23.70
N LEU A 93 13.87 4.68 23.58
CA LEU A 93 14.69 4.86 22.38
C LEU A 93 13.99 4.32 21.12
N ASN A 94 13.36 3.15 21.21
CA ASN A 94 12.59 2.57 20.11
C ASN A 94 11.42 3.47 19.72
N VAL A 95 10.69 4.04 20.68
CA VAL A 95 9.60 5.00 20.40
C VAL A 95 10.16 6.21 19.67
N VAL A 96 11.25 6.81 20.15
CA VAL A 96 11.88 7.98 19.50
C VAL A 96 12.31 7.68 18.06
N VAL A 97 13.05 6.59 17.85
CA VAL A 97 13.53 6.19 16.52
C VAL A 97 12.36 5.85 15.59
N THR A 98 11.37 5.13 16.10
CA THR A 98 10.17 4.77 15.34
C THR A 98 9.39 6.02 14.92
N THR A 99 9.15 6.96 15.83
CA THR A 99 8.51 8.25 15.52
C THR A 99 9.31 9.04 14.50
N TYR A 100 10.64 9.07 14.60
CA TYR A 100 11.49 9.72 13.61
C TYR A 100 11.36 9.08 12.22
N ILE A 101 11.42 7.75 12.14
CA ILE A 101 11.22 7.00 10.87
C ILE A 101 9.85 7.34 10.28
N TYR A 102 8.79 7.43 11.09
CA TYR A 102 7.46 7.81 10.63
C TYR A 102 7.38 9.20 10.03
N ILE A 103 8.12 10.16 10.59
CA ILE A 103 8.13 11.54 10.09
C ILE A 103 8.91 11.62 8.78
N VAL A 104 10.00 10.87 8.63
CA VAL A 104 10.88 10.92 7.45
C VAL A 104 10.35 10.06 6.29
N VAL A 105 9.74 8.91 6.59
CA VAL A 105 9.31 7.91 5.60
C VAL A 105 7.87 7.40 5.88
N PRO A 106 6.86 8.29 5.88
CA PRO A 106 5.47 7.91 6.19
C PRO A 106 4.90 6.87 5.20
N GLU A 107 5.37 6.92 3.95
CA GLU A 107 4.91 6.07 2.86
C GLU A 107 5.21 4.57 3.10
N PHE A 108 6.29 4.26 3.83
CA PHE A 108 6.75 2.88 4.02
C PHE A 108 5.80 2.04 4.86
N LEU A 109 5.44 2.53 6.05
CA LEU A 109 4.50 1.82 6.92
C LEU A 109 3.16 1.70 6.25
N PHE A 110 2.68 2.79 5.65
CA PHE A 110 1.38 2.78 5.01
C PHE A 110 1.32 1.68 3.95
N ARG A 111 2.36 1.55 3.11
CA ARG A 111 2.46 0.48 2.13
C ARG A 111 2.56 -0.90 2.77
N CYS A 112 3.33 -1.05 3.85
CA CYS A 112 3.47 -2.33 4.56
C CYS A 112 2.15 -2.77 5.21
N LEU A 113 1.48 -1.89 5.95
CA LEU A 113 0.18 -2.14 6.57
C LEU A 113 -0.88 -2.38 5.51
N SER A 114 -0.89 -1.56 4.46
CA SER A 114 -1.76 -1.74 3.29
C SER A 114 -1.58 -3.13 2.69
N TRP A 115 -0.35 -3.50 2.32
CA TRP A 115 -0.04 -4.80 1.77
C TRP A 115 -0.39 -5.94 2.73
N GLY A 116 -0.12 -5.79 4.03
CA GLY A 116 -0.45 -6.79 5.05
C GLY A 116 -1.95 -6.99 5.20
N ILE A 117 -2.72 -5.91 5.35
CA ILE A 117 -4.19 -5.93 5.44
C ILE A 117 -4.77 -6.50 4.14
N THR A 118 -4.31 -6.01 3.00
CA THR A 118 -4.80 -6.45 1.70
C THR A 118 -4.49 -7.92 1.45
N ASN A 119 -3.32 -8.46 1.82
CA ASN A 119 -3.04 -9.90 1.65
C ASN A 119 -3.67 -10.80 2.73
N LEU A 120 -3.99 -10.23 3.89
CA LEU A 120 -4.73 -10.94 4.92
C LEU A 120 -6.20 -11.12 4.51
N VAL A 121 -6.81 -10.06 3.99
CA VAL A 121 -8.25 -9.98 3.64
C VAL A 121 -8.52 -10.34 2.16
N HIS A 122 -7.59 -10.09 1.25
CA HIS A 122 -7.72 -10.35 -0.18
C HIS A 122 -6.56 -11.21 -0.67
N ARG A 123 -6.79 -11.96 -1.75
CA ARG A 123 -5.70 -12.54 -2.53
C ARG A 123 -5.59 -11.69 -3.80
N VAL A 124 -4.58 -10.84 -3.87
CA VAL A 124 -4.40 -9.93 -5.01
C VAL A 124 -3.48 -10.58 -6.03
N GLU A 125 -3.94 -10.67 -7.26
CA GLU A 125 -3.12 -11.02 -8.42
C GLU A 125 -2.91 -9.76 -9.26
N ILE A 126 -1.65 -9.42 -9.53
CA ILE A 126 -1.31 -8.25 -10.33
C ILE A 126 -0.77 -8.76 -11.66
N ILE A 127 -1.43 -8.40 -12.75
CA ILE A 127 -1.07 -8.78 -14.11
C ILE A 127 -0.49 -7.56 -14.81
N GLY A 128 0.78 -7.64 -15.21
CA GLY A 128 1.46 -6.56 -15.94
C GLY A 128 2.04 -5.46 -15.04
N SER A 129 2.49 -5.78 -13.82
CA SER A 129 3.17 -4.85 -12.90
C SER A 129 4.34 -4.09 -13.56
N ASP A 130 5.03 -4.72 -14.49
CA ASP A 130 6.22 -4.18 -15.18
C ASP A 130 5.88 -3.01 -16.10
N ARG A 131 4.59 -2.78 -16.38
CA ARG A 131 4.11 -1.67 -17.21
C ARG A 131 3.97 -0.37 -16.43
N LEU A 132 4.08 -0.41 -15.09
CA LEU A 132 3.94 0.79 -14.27
C LEU A 132 5.20 1.66 -14.38
N PRO A 133 5.02 2.99 -14.58
CA PRO A 133 6.16 3.88 -14.69
C PRO A 133 6.89 3.97 -13.35
N MET A 134 8.17 3.60 -13.36
CA MET A 134 9.07 3.79 -12.22
C MET A 134 9.39 5.27 -12.02
N GLU A 135 9.47 6.04 -13.12
CA GLU A 135 9.83 7.46 -13.15
C GLU A 135 8.92 8.25 -14.10
N GLY A 136 8.90 9.58 -13.94
CA GLY A 136 8.10 10.49 -14.78
C GLY A 136 6.60 10.51 -14.44
N PRO A 137 5.82 11.46 -14.99
CA PRO A 137 4.40 11.58 -14.69
C PRO A 137 3.55 10.55 -15.43
N ALA A 138 2.45 10.13 -14.81
CA ALA A 138 1.44 9.32 -15.49
C ALA A 138 0.06 9.49 -14.84
N VAL A 139 -0.98 9.28 -15.63
CA VAL A 139 -2.37 9.25 -15.17
C VAL A 139 -2.86 7.82 -15.21
N LEU A 140 -3.33 7.33 -14.06
CA LEU A 140 -3.95 6.03 -13.90
C LEU A 140 -5.47 6.18 -13.90
N PHE A 141 -6.15 5.42 -14.75
CA PHE A 141 -7.61 5.31 -14.76
C PHE A 141 -8.03 3.93 -14.28
N CYS A 142 -8.85 3.87 -13.23
CA CYS A 142 -9.36 2.60 -12.68
C CYS A 142 -10.87 2.58 -12.63
N ASN A 143 -11.50 1.42 -12.82
CA ASN A 143 -12.87 1.23 -12.37
C ASN A 143 -12.92 1.17 -10.83
N HIS A 144 -14.02 1.64 -10.24
CA HIS A 144 -14.26 1.56 -8.80
C HIS A 144 -15.29 0.46 -8.49
N MET A 145 -14.86 -0.61 -7.83
CA MET A 145 -15.67 -1.75 -7.38
C MET A 145 -15.86 -1.81 -5.87
N SER A 146 -14.88 -1.37 -5.08
CA SER A 146 -14.89 -1.50 -3.63
C SER A 146 -14.20 -0.34 -2.93
N TYR A 147 -14.56 -0.13 -1.66
CA TYR A 147 -13.93 0.90 -0.82
C TYR A 147 -12.41 0.71 -0.63
N LEU A 148 -11.90 -0.51 -0.84
CA LEU A 148 -10.49 -0.86 -0.67
C LEU A 148 -9.68 -0.77 -1.98
N ASP A 149 -10.28 -0.35 -3.09
CA ASP A 149 -9.60 -0.30 -4.39
C ASP A 149 -8.35 0.59 -4.36
N TRP A 150 -8.43 1.75 -3.70
CA TRP A 150 -7.29 2.64 -3.52
C TRP A 150 -6.14 1.97 -2.78
N LEU A 151 -6.44 1.10 -1.81
CA LEU A 151 -5.44 0.35 -1.04
C LEU A 151 -4.77 -0.70 -1.93
N ILE A 152 -5.55 -1.40 -2.75
CA ILE A 152 -5.07 -2.43 -3.68
C ILE A 152 -4.14 -1.79 -4.72
N ILE A 153 -4.57 -0.69 -5.36
CA ILE A 153 -3.79 0.01 -6.38
C ILE A 153 -2.52 0.63 -5.78
N ALA A 154 -2.61 1.24 -4.59
CA ALA A 154 -1.45 1.78 -3.88
C ALA A 154 -0.42 0.68 -3.54
N SER A 155 -0.88 -0.52 -3.19
CA SER A 155 0.00 -1.65 -2.89
C SER A 155 0.72 -2.19 -4.12
N ALA A 156 0.05 -2.16 -5.28
CA ALA A 156 0.55 -2.66 -6.56
C ALA A 156 1.56 -1.70 -7.23
N CYS A 157 1.45 -0.39 -6.98
CA CYS A 157 2.33 0.57 -7.62
C CYS A 157 3.71 0.64 -6.96
N PRO A 158 4.79 0.77 -7.77
CA PRO A 158 6.15 0.81 -7.25
C PRO A 158 6.46 2.09 -6.46
N ARG A 159 5.69 3.17 -6.72
CA ARG A 159 5.88 4.50 -6.15
C ARG A 159 4.55 5.12 -5.69
N PRO A 160 4.57 6.18 -4.85
CA PRO A 160 3.37 6.82 -4.32
C PRO A 160 2.44 7.34 -5.42
N ILE A 161 1.13 7.21 -5.19
CA ILE A 161 0.06 7.66 -6.08
C ILE A 161 -0.71 8.79 -5.40
N ARG A 162 -1.01 9.85 -6.15
CA ARG A 162 -1.94 10.91 -5.77
C ARG A 162 -3.34 10.50 -6.21
N PHE A 163 -4.15 10.05 -5.26
CA PHE A 163 -5.54 9.70 -5.55
C PHE A 163 -6.40 10.95 -5.64
N VAL A 164 -7.25 11.01 -6.66
CA VAL A 164 -8.33 11.99 -6.74
C VAL A 164 -9.53 11.40 -6.01
N VAL A 165 -9.97 12.05 -4.94
CA VAL A 165 -10.99 11.51 -4.02
C VAL A 165 -12.08 12.54 -3.78
N TYR A 166 -13.33 12.09 -3.74
CA TYR A 166 -14.47 12.97 -3.46
C TYR A 166 -14.38 13.59 -2.06
N ARG A 167 -14.62 14.89 -1.94
CA ARG A 167 -14.44 15.67 -0.71
C ARG A 167 -15.15 15.11 0.52
N ASN A 168 -16.32 14.49 0.35
CA ASN A 168 -17.09 13.92 1.46
C ASN A 168 -16.43 12.67 2.04
N PHE A 169 -15.58 11.98 1.27
CA PHE A 169 -14.77 10.89 1.78
C PHE A 169 -13.80 11.37 2.87
N LEU A 170 -13.29 12.59 2.76
CA LEU A 170 -12.36 13.19 3.73
C LEU A 170 -13.05 13.75 4.98
N GLN A 171 -14.36 13.55 5.15
CA GLN A 171 -15.08 13.91 6.37
C GLN A 171 -14.85 12.88 7.49
N ASN A 172 -14.55 11.63 7.16
CA ASN A 172 -14.21 10.64 8.17
C ASN A 172 -12.84 10.97 8.79
N PRO A 173 -12.76 11.17 10.13
CA PRO A 173 -11.51 11.59 10.79
C PRO A 173 -10.38 10.58 10.61
N LEU A 174 -10.68 9.27 10.54
CA LEU A 174 -9.67 8.23 10.32
C LEU A 174 -9.06 8.35 8.92
N LEU A 175 -9.90 8.50 7.90
CA LEU A 175 -9.42 8.65 6.52
C LEU A 175 -8.70 9.96 6.32
N ARG A 176 -9.20 11.05 6.91
CA ARG A 176 -8.52 12.34 6.87
C ARG A 176 -7.11 12.24 7.46
N TRP A 177 -6.96 11.50 8.56
CA TRP A 177 -5.65 11.25 9.16
C TRP A 177 -4.75 10.43 8.23
N ILE A 178 -5.26 9.33 7.68
CA ILE A 178 -4.54 8.47 6.72
C ILE A 178 -4.11 9.24 5.46
N PHE A 179 -5.02 10.04 4.90
CA PHE A 179 -4.79 10.75 3.65
C PHE A 179 -4.05 12.07 3.79
N ARG A 180 -3.76 12.50 5.03
CA ARG A 180 -3.01 13.73 5.30
C ARG A 180 -1.62 13.69 4.65
N ASP A 181 -0.97 12.54 4.72
CA ASP A 181 0.43 12.39 4.30
C ASP A 181 0.56 11.88 2.86
N THR A 182 -0.51 11.33 2.26
CA THR A 182 -0.49 10.76 0.89
C THR A 182 -0.78 11.79 -0.21
N ARG A 183 -0.98 13.07 0.14
CA ARG A 183 -1.29 14.19 -0.78
C ARG A 183 -2.46 13.85 -1.73
N VAL A 184 -3.56 13.39 -1.15
CA VAL A 184 -4.80 13.17 -1.90
C VAL A 184 -5.35 14.48 -2.44
N ILE A 185 -5.89 14.45 -3.65
CA ILE A 185 -6.47 15.61 -4.33
C ILE A 185 -7.99 15.55 -4.12
N PRO A 186 -8.58 16.43 -3.27
CA PRO A 186 -10.01 16.45 -3.05
C PRO A 186 -10.75 16.97 -4.28
N ILE A 187 -11.92 16.41 -4.57
CA ILE A 187 -12.75 16.85 -5.69
C ILE A 187 -14.24 16.95 -5.34
N ALA A 188 -14.94 17.82 -6.04
CA ALA A 188 -16.38 18.04 -5.95
C ALA A 188 -17.00 18.04 -7.36
N GLY A 189 -18.32 17.88 -7.44
CA GLY A 189 -19.02 18.02 -8.72
C GLY A 189 -18.95 19.45 -9.25
N ALA A 190 -18.94 19.61 -10.58
CA ALA A 190 -18.96 20.92 -11.23
C ALA A 190 -20.16 21.78 -10.76
N GLU A 191 -21.31 21.14 -10.58
CA GLU A 191 -22.55 21.78 -10.10
C GLU A 191 -22.55 22.02 -8.58
N GLU A 192 -21.79 21.22 -7.81
CA GLU A 192 -21.73 21.34 -6.35
C GLU A 192 -20.78 22.47 -5.94
N ASN A 193 -19.57 22.51 -6.51
CA ASN A 193 -18.58 23.51 -6.18
C ASN A 193 -17.52 23.67 -7.30
N PRO A 194 -17.70 24.64 -8.20
CA PRO A 194 -16.77 24.86 -9.33
C PRO A 194 -15.37 25.28 -8.87
N ALA A 195 -15.24 25.96 -7.73
CA ALA A 195 -13.94 26.38 -7.21
C ALA A 195 -13.09 25.20 -6.74
N ILE A 196 -13.71 24.17 -6.15
CA ILE A 196 -12.99 22.94 -5.75
C ILE A 196 -12.56 22.16 -6.99
N LEU A 197 -13.41 22.09 -8.02
CA LEU A 197 -13.06 21.44 -9.28
C LEU A 197 -11.85 22.12 -9.96
N ASP A 198 -11.85 23.45 -10.01
CA ASP A 198 -10.73 24.23 -10.55
C ASP A 198 -9.45 24.04 -9.75
N SER A 199 -9.55 24.01 -8.42
CA SER A 199 -8.41 23.71 -7.54
C SER A 199 -7.85 22.31 -7.82
N ALA A 200 -8.72 21.30 -7.90
CA ALA A 200 -8.31 19.93 -8.17
C ALA A 200 -7.59 19.81 -9.52
N CYS A 201 -8.07 20.49 -10.57
CA CYS A 201 -7.40 20.50 -11.87
C CYS A 201 -5.99 21.13 -11.78
N LYS A 202 -5.83 22.22 -11.03
CA LYS A 202 -4.52 22.87 -10.81
C LYS A 202 -3.58 21.99 -9.99
N ASP A 203 -4.10 21.30 -8.99
CA ASP A 203 -3.34 20.39 -8.14
C ASP A 203 -2.86 19.17 -8.92
N ILE A 204 -3.74 18.56 -9.74
CA ILE A 204 -3.38 17.47 -10.66
C ILE A 204 -2.27 17.92 -11.62
N ALA A 205 -2.43 19.09 -12.26
CA ALA A 205 -1.41 19.62 -13.17
C ALA A 205 -0.07 19.89 -12.47
N THR A 206 -0.10 20.27 -11.19
CA THR A 206 1.10 20.51 -10.38
C THR A 206 1.79 19.20 -10.01
N GLU A 207 1.05 18.20 -9.56
CA GLU A 207 1.62 16.90 -9.20
C GLU A 207 2.18 16.17 -10.44
N LEU A 208 1.51 16.26 -11.60
CA LEU A 208 2.05 15.74 -12.85
C LEU A 208 3.32 16.50 -13.29
N ARG A 209 3.42 17.83 -13.10
CA ARG A 209 4.68 18.55 -13.33
C ARG A 209 5.81 18.07 -12.42
N ASN A 210 5.48 17.72 -11.18
CA ASN A 210 6.41 17.15 -10.21
C ASN A 210 6.76 15.68 -10.50
N GLY A 211 6.35 15.17 -11.68
CA GLY A 211 6.63 13.82 -12.13
C GLY A 211 5.91 12.76 -11.31
N GLN A 212 4.81 13.09 -10.62
CA GLN A 212 4.03 12.15 -9.78
C GLN A 212 2.99 11.38 -10.60
N ILE A 213 2.52 10.24 -10.06
CA ILE A 213 1.38 9.50 -10.63
C ILE A 213 0.10 10.04 -10.01
N VAL A 214 -0.90 10.31 -10.85
CA VAL A 214 -2.25 10.67 -10.40
C VAL A 214 -3.20 9.53 -10.77
N CYS A 215 -4.01 9.06 -9.82
CA CYS A 215 -5.01 8.02 -10.05
C CYS A 215 -6.43 8.59 -9.92
N ILE A 216 -7.25 8.34 -10.94
CA ILE A 216 -8.65 8.73 -11.00
C ILE A 216 -9.51 7.48 -11.12
N PHE A 217 -10.49 7.39 -10.23
CA PHE A 217 -11.50 6.35 -10.28
C PHE A 217 -12.64 6.76 -11.21
N ARG A 218 -12.88 5.95 -12.23
CA ARG A 218 -14.12 5.93 -12.99
C ARG A 218 -15.16 5.13 -12.20
N GLN A 219 -16.36 5.67 -12.08
CA GLN A 219 -17.44 4.93 -11.43
C GLN A 219 -17.89 3.77 -12.33
N GLY A 220 -17.86 2.55 -11.80
CA GLY A 220 -18.50 1.40 -12.44
C GLY A 220 -20.03 1.48 -12.35
N SER A 221 -20.72 0.70 -13.18
CA SER A 221 -22.15 0.76 -13.50
C SER A 221 -23.16 0.43 -12.38
N MET A 222 -22.84 0.65 -11.11
CA MET A 222 -23.79 0.42 -10.02
C MET A 222 -23.84 1.67 -9.12
N THR A 223 -24.92 2.43 -9.32
CA THR A 223 -25.48 3.42 -8.39
C THR A 223 -24.93 4.85 -8.48
N SER A 224 -25.64 5.67 -9.29
CA SER A 224 -25.91 7.10 -9.11
C SER A 224 -24.77 7.96 -8.53
N ASN A 225 -23.77 8.32 -9.33
CA ASN A 225 -23.31 9.71 -9.48
C ASN A 225 -22.26 9.82 -10.59
N GLN A 226 -22.65 10.36 -11.75
CA GLN A 226 -21.84 10.54 -12.98
C GLN A 226 -20.57 11.41 -12.82
N LEU A 227 -20.12 11.70 -11.61
CA LEU A 227 -19.03 12.62 -11.29
C LEU A 227 -17.71 12.23 -11.97
N GLY A 228 -17.39 10.93 -12.04
CA GLY A 228 -16.13 10.45 -12.62
C GLY A 228 -16.05 10.59 -14.15
N ASP A 229 -17.16 10.36 -14.85
CA ASP A 229 -17.24 10.54 -16.31
C ASP A 229 -17.28 12.03 -16.68
N VAL A 230 -17.99 12.87 -15.90
CA VAL A 230 -17.99 14.34 -16.05
C VAL A 230 -16.61 14.94 -15.78
N LEU A 231 -15.84 14.37 -14.84
CA LEU A 231 -14.49 14.81 -14.52
C LEU A 231 -13.50 14.61 -15.66
N PHE A 232 -13.59 13.43 -16.31
CA PHE A 232 -12.74 13.07 -17.43
C PHE A 232 -12.98 14.02 -18.61
N ALA A 233 -14.25 14.27 -18.93
CA ALA A 233 -14.67 15.03 -20.09
C ALA A 233 -14.30 16.53 -20.02
N ALA A 234 -14.37 17.17 -18.85
CA ALA A 234 -14.24 18.63 -18.78
C ALA A 234 -12.83 19.15 -18.41
N GLY A 235 -12.20 18.57 -17.38
CA GLY A 235 -10.97 19.12 -16.80
C GLY A 235 -9.70 18.40 -17.22
N ILE A 236 -9.73 17.07 -17.22
CA ILE A 236 -8.54 16.24 -17.45
C ILE A 236 -8.20 16.14 -18.93
N GLU A 237 -9.20 16.05 -19.82
CA GLU A 237 -8.96 16.08 -21.27
C GLU A 237 -8.26 17.36 -21.71
N ARG A 238 -8.72 18.53 -21.22
CA ARG A 238 -8.09 19.82 -21.50
C ARG A 238 -6.63 19.82 -21.05
N MET A 239 -6.37 19.33 -19.84
CA MET A 239 -5.01 19.25 -19.30
C MET A 239 -4.13 18.29 -20.12
N LEU A 240 -4.65 17.13 -20.54
CA LEU A 240 -3.94 16.17 -21.39
C LEU A 240 -3.66 16.72 -22.79
N ARG A 241 -4.55 17.58 -23.30
CA ARG A 241 -4.36 18.29 -24.59
C ARG A 241 -3.28 19.36 -24.50
N GLU A 242 -3.24 20.11 -23.39
CA GLU A 242 -2.22 21.14 -23.14
C GLU A 242 -0.85 20.51 -22.81
N ARG A 243 -0.84 19.37 -22.09
CA ARG A 243 0.37 18.62 -21.74
C ARG A 243 0.12 17.11 -21.80
N PRO A 244 0.57 16.45 -22.86
CA PRO A 244 0.25 15.05 -23.03
C PRO A 244 1.18 14.20 -22.15
N VAL A 245 0.58 13.50 -21.18
CA VAL A 245 1.25 12.56 -20.28
C VAL A 245 0.76 11.13 -20.55
N PRO A 246 1.55 10.10 -20.23
CA PRO A 246 1.11 8.71 -20.35
C PRO A 246 -0.16 8.44 -19.55
N VAL A 247 -1.14 7.84 -20.20
CA VAL A 247 -2.39 7.38 -19.57
C VAL A 247 -2.38 5.86 -19.55
N LEU A 248 -2.55 5.27 -18.36
CA LEU A 248 -2.64 3.82 -18.18
C LEU A 248 -4.02 3.47 -17.61
N CYS A 249 -4.67 2.50 -18.24
CA CYS A 249 -5.92 1.93 -17.77
C CYS A 249 -5.66 0.72 -16.89
N LEU A 250 -6.37 0.68 -15.77
CA LEU A 250 -6.31 -0.35 -14.76
C LEU A 250 -7.71 -0.94 -14.59
N ALA A 251 -7.79 -2.25 -14.67
CA ALA A 251 -9.01 -3.00 -14.48
C ALA A 251 -8.92 -3.79 -13.17
N LEU A 252 -9.79 -3.47 -12.22
CA LEU A 252 -10.04 -4.25 -11.01
C LEU A 252 -11.18 -5.25 -11.28
N ARG A 253 -10.99 -6.52 -10.91
CA ARG A 253 -12.01 -7.59 -11.03
C ARG A 253 -12.13 -8.34 -9.70
N GLY A 254 -13.35 -8.39 -9.15
CA GLY A 254 -13.65 -9.07 -7.89
C GLY A 254 -13.90 -10.59 -8.02
N PRO A 255 -14.06 -11.31 -6.89
CA PRO A 255 -14.22 -12.75 -6.87
C PRO A 255 -15.64 -13.15 -7.31
N GLY A 256 -15.71 -13.98 -8.35
CA GLY A 256 -16.96 -14.40 -9.00
C GLY A 256 -16.86 -14.44 -10.53
N ARG A 257 -15.83 -13.79 -11.10
CA ARG A 257 -15.45 -13.94 -12.50
C ARG A 257 -14.05 -14.53 -12.60
N SER A 258 -13.95 -15.84 -12.36
CA SER A 258 -12.73 -16.63 -12.56
C SER A 258 -12.16 -16.42 -13.97
N ILE A 259 -10.83 -16.47 -14.09
CA ILE A 259 -10.13 -16.67 -15.36
C ILE A 259 -10.78 -17.86 -16.10
N PRO A 260 -11.29 -17.71 -17.34
CA PRO A 260 -11.80 -18.85 -18.07
C PRO A 260 -10.63 -19.71 -18.56
N GLY A 261 -10.32 -20.73 -17.78
CA GLY A 261 -9.40 -21.82 -18.15
C GLY A 261 -9.71 -23.16 -17.46
N GLY A 262 -10.68 -23.18 -16.53
CA GLY A 262 -11.14 -24.40 -15.86
C GLY A 262 -12.58 -24.70 -16.23
N LYS A 263 -12.79 -25.87 -16.86
CA LYS A 263 -14.09 -26.41 -17.28
C LYS A 263 -15.20 -26.12 -16.28
N GLY A 264 -16.32 -25.59 -16.79
CA GLY A 264 -17.49 -25.16 -16.04
C GLY A 264 -17.93 -26.14 -14.95
N GLY A 265 -18.00 -25.63 -13.72
CA GLY A 265 -18.58 -26.31 -12.58
C GLY A 265 -19.45 -25.33 -11.81
N LYS A 266 -20.74 -25.67 -11.68
CA LYS A 266 -21.81 -24.91 -11.02
C LYS A 266 -21.36 -24.28 -9.70
N VAL A 267 -21.68 -23.00 -9.53
CA VAL A 267 -21.47 -22.21 -8.29
C VAL A 267 -22.26 -22.85 -7.15
N PHE A 268 -21.60 -23.68 -6.36
CA PHE A 268 -22.14 -24.16 -5.09
C PHE A 268 -22.07 -23.00 -4.09
N ARG A 269 -23.24 -22.51 -3.68
CA ARG A 269 -23.43 -21.74 -2.45
C ARG A 269 -22.88 -22.55 -1.27
N LYS A 270 -21.67 -22.23 -0.80
CA LYS A 270 -21.19 -22.67 0.52
C LYS A 270 -21.28 -21.47 1.47
N PRO A 271 -22.06 -21.57 2.55
CA PRO A 271 -22.42 -20.40 3.37
C PRO A 271 -21.30 -19.93 4.31
N PHE A 272 -20.18 -20.66 4.45
CA PHE A 272 -19.12 -20.33 5.39
C PHE A 272 -17.74 -20.78 4.89
N CYS A 273 -17.25 -20.25 3.76
CA CYS A 273 -15.86 -20.52 3.33
C CYS A 273 -15.32 -19.45 2.37
N LYS A 274 -14.24 -18.79 2.82
CA LYS A 274 -13.25 -17.94 2.12
C LYS A 274 -13.40 -16.43 2.34
N LEU A 275 -12.88 -16.01 3.50
CA LEU A 275 -12.57 -14.62 3.87
C LEU A 275 -11.54 -13.93 2.96
N ARG A 276 -11.05 -14.59 1.90
CA ARG A 276 -10.09 -14.05 0.94
C ARG A 276 -10.80 -13.80 -0.39
N LEU A 277 -11.16 -12.55 -0.62
CA LEU A 277 -11.72 -12.09 -1.88
C LEU A 277 -10.59 -12.01 -2.91
N TYR A 278 -10.71 -12.71 -4.04
CA TYR A 278 -9.75 -12.64 -5.14
C TYR A 278 -9.93 -11.35 -5.91
N VAL A 279 -8.87 -10.54 -6.03
CA VAL A 279 -8.90 -9.32 -6.84
C VAL A 279 -7.77 -9.40 -7.86
N SER A 280 -8.10 -9.35 -9.15
CA SER A 280 -7.09 -9.16 -10.19
C SER A 280 -7.03 -7.70 -10.60
N LEU A 281 -5.80 -7.19 -10.70
CA LEU A 281 -5.48 -5.88 -11.26
C LEU A 281 -4.73 -6.11 -12.57
N ALA A 282 -5.33 -5.75 -13.70
CA ALA A 282 -4.64 -5.75 -14.98
C ALA A 282 -4.34 -4.34 -15.46
N ILE A 283 -3.13 -4.18 -15.98
CA ILE A 283 -2.61 -2.92 -16.49
C ILE A 283 -2.62 -3.01 -18.02
N ASP A 284 -3.52 -2.29 -18.67
CA ASP A 284 -3.59 -2.25 -20.14
C ASP A 284 -2.45 -1.40 -20.73
N ARG A 285 -2.29 -1.44 -22.06
CA ARG A 285 -1.26 -0.71 -22.80
C ARG A 285 -1.36 0.79 -22.54
N SER A 286 -0.21 1.40 -22.25
CA SER A 286 -0.08 2.86 -22.16
C SER A 286 -0.47 3.50 -23.49
N MET A 287 -1.43 4.41 -23.46
CA MET A 287 -1.72 5.23 -24.64
C MET A 287 -0.65 6.30 -24.78
N PRO A 288 -0.05 6.47 -25.98
CA PRO A 288 0.95 7.50 -26.18
C PRO A 288 0.34 8.90 -25.99
N PRO A 289 1.14 9.85 -25.48
CA PRO A 289 0.72 11.22 -25.24
C PRO A 289 0.13 11.84 -26.53
N GLY A 290 -1.17 12.14 -26.52
CA GLY A 290 -1.89 12.77 -27.64
C GLY A 290 -2.94 11.91 -28.37
N LYS A 291 -3.05 10.61 -28.07
CA LYS A 291 -4.16 9.75 -28.55
C LYS A 291 -5.28 9.51 -27.52
N ALA A 292 -5.13 10.07 -26.32
CA ALA A 292 -6.16 10.04 -25.28
C ALA A 292 -7.25 11.08 -25.61
N THR A 293 -8.02 10.83 -26.67
CA THR A 293 -9.15 11.67 -27.06
C THR A 293 -10.44 11.00 -26.60
N CYS A 294 -11.35 11.79 -26.00
CA CYS A 294 -12.65 11.36 -25.49
C CYS A 294 -13.68 11.02 -26.59
N GLU A 295 -13.28 10.51 -27.76
CA GLU A 295 -14.28 10.16 -28.79
C GLU A 295 -15.10 8.92 -28.39
N ASN A 296 -14.61 8.10 -27.46
CA ASN A 296 -15.46 7.14 -26.76
C ASN A 296 -14.86 6.72 -25.41
N PRO A 297 -15.23 7.36 -24.28
CA PRO A 297 -14.89 6.89 -22.93
C PRO A 297 -15.38 5.45 -22.67
N GLN A 298 -16.33 4.95 -23.44
CA GLN A 298 -16.84 3.57 -23.42
C GLN A 298 -15.91 2.56 -24.13
N GLU A 299 -14.97 3.00 -24.97
CA GLU A 299 -14.03 2.14 -25.72
C GLU A 299 -12.64 2.02 -25.08
N LEU A 300 -12.35 2.79 -24.03
CA LEU A 300 -11.15 2.53 -23.22
C LEU A 300 -11.33 1.16 -22.54
N PRO A 301 -10.48 0.15 -22.81
CA PRO A 301 -10.62 -1.18 -22.24
C PRO A 301 -10.18 -1.15 -20.77
N CYS A 302 -11.02 -0.60 -19.89
CA CYS A 302 -10.93 -0.86 -18.46
C CYS A 302 -11.60 -2.20 -18.10
N GLU A 303 -12.10 -2.94 -19.09
CA GLU A 303 -12.51 -4.33 -18.96
C GLU A 303 -11.35 -5.22 -19.38
N LEU A 304 -10.92 -6.09 -18.45
CA LEU A 304 -10.02 -7.20 -18.76
C LEU A 304 -10.60 -8.00 -19.94
N PRO A 305 -9.86 -8.24 -21.03
CA PRO A 305 -10.29 -9.18 -22.05
C PRO A 305 -10.58 -10.53 -21.38
N ASP A 306 -11.65 -11.19 -21.80
CA ASP A 306 -12.07 -12.45 -21.19
C ASP A 306 -11.03 -13.56 -21.32
N ALA A 307 -10.03 -13.40 -22.18
CA ALA A 307 -8.85 -14.25 -22.25
C ALA A 307 -7.58 -13.37 -22.33
N VAL A 308 -6.66 -13.61 -21.40
CA VAL A 308 -5.24 -13.33 -21.63
C VAL A 308 -4.64 -14.70 -21.92
N ASP A 309 -4.44 -15.00 -23.20
CA ASP A 309 -3.58 -16.11 -23.63
C ASP A 309 -2.12 -15.83 -23.24
#